data_AF-A0A8S9XG06-F1
#
_entry.id   AF-A0A8S9XG06-F1
#
_cell.length_a   1.000
_cell.length_b   1.000
_cell.length_c   1.000
_cell.angle_alpha   90.00
_cell.angle_beta   90.00
_cell.angle_gamma   90.00
#
_symmetry.space_group_name_H-M   'P 1'
#
loop_
_entity.id
_entity.type
_entity.pdbx_description
1 polymer ?
#
loop_
_entity_poly.entity_id
_entity_poly.type
_entity_poly.pdbx_seq_one_letter_code
_entity_poly.pdbx_strand_id
1 'polypeptide(L)'
;MADKDESEKTIAEDLVVTKYKMAGDIVNRVLKKVIDACVPDASVRQICEFGDSLLNEETSKVFKKEKELRKGIAFPTCISVNNCICHYSPLESEPEQLNLKNGDVVKV
;
A
#
# COMPACT_ATOMS: atom_id res chain seq x y z
N MET A 1 -12.29 -23.68 14.90
CA MET A 1 -11.43 -23.84 16.09
C MET A 1 -11.62 -22.58 16.91
N ALA A 2 -12.02 -22.73 18.16
CA ALA A 2 -12.48 -21.63 19.01
C ALA A 2 -11.43 -20.52 19.13
N ASP A 3 -11.85 -19.29 18.83
CA ASP A 3 -11.27 -18.05 19.35
C ASP A 3 -11.01 -18.24 20.84
N LYS A 4 -9.75 -18.52 21.18
CA LYS A 4 -9.27 -18.31 22.54
C LYS A 4 -9.39 -16.81 22.77
N ASP A 5 -10.06 -16.48 23.85
CA ASP A 5 -10.20 -15.19 24.52
C ASP A 5 -8.85 -14.46 24.69
N GLU A 6 -8.22 -14.03 23.59
CA GLU A 6 -7.25 -12.95 23.58
C GLU A 6 -8.07 -11.68 23.42
N SER A 7 -8.27 -10.97 24.53
CA SER A 7 -8.75 -9.60 24.52
C SER A 7 -8.02 -8.81 23.42
N GLU A 8 -8.79 -8.13 22.56
CA GLU A 8 -8.24 -7.34 21.46
C GLU A 8 -7.19 -6.36 21.99
N LYS A 9 -5.97 -6.43 21.43
CA LYS A 9 -4.87 -5.56 21.86
C LYS A 9 -5.16 -4.14 21.39
N THR A 10 -5.19 -3.21 22.34
CA THR A 10 -5.49 -1.81 22.05
C THR A 10 -4.22 -0.96 22.07
N ILE A 11 -4.35 0.31 21.68
CA ILE A 11 -3.26 1.30 21.77
C ILE A 11 -2.83 1.61 23.22
N ALA A 12 -3.48 1.04 24.24
CA ALA A 12 -3.00 1.09 25.62
C ALA A 12 -1.68 0.30 25.80
N GLU A 13 -1.37 -0.62 24.90
CA GLU A 13 -0.08 -1.32 24.86
C GLU A 13 0.93 -0.60 23.97
N ASP A 14 2.10 -0.24 24.52
CA ASP A 14 3.16 0.46 23.79
C ASP A 14 3.63 -0.28 22.52
N LEU A 15 3.59 -1.61 22.55
CA LEU A 15 3.96 -2.45 21.40
C LEU A 15 2.98 -2.27 20.24
N VAL A 16 1.68 -2.08 20.53
CA VAL A 16 0.66 -1.83 19.51
C VAL A 16 0.92 -0.48 18.84
N VAL A 17 1.16 0.56 19.63
CA VAL A 17 1.50 1.90 19.11
C VAL A 17 2.78 1.87 18.27
N THR A 18 3.78 1.07 18.68
CA THR A 18 5.03 0.88 17.93
C THR A 18 4.77 0.25 16.57
N LYS A 19 3.91 -0.79 16.49
CA LYS A 19 3.52 -1.43 15.23
C LYS A 19 2.80 -0.44 14.30
N TYR A 20 1.89 0.38 14.83
CA TYR A 20 1.22 1.44 14.05
C TYR A 20 2.20 2.47 13.50
N LYS A 21 3.14 2.97 14.33
CA LYS A 21 4.16 3.93 13.89
C LYS A 21 5.04 3.35 12.79
N MET A 22 5.53 2.12 12.98
CA MET A 22 6.33 1.45 11.97
C MET A 22 5.58 1.25 10.65
N ALA A 23 4.30 0.87 10.70
CA ALA A 23 3.46 0.76 9.51
C ALA A 23 3.30 2.12 8.81
N GLY A 24 3.03 3.19 9.57
CA GLY A 24 2.94 4.55 9.06
C GLY A 24 4.24 5.02 8.37
N ASP A 25 5.39 4.72 8.98
CA ASP A 25 6.70 5.07 8.40
C ASP A 25 7.01 4.30 7.11
N ILE A 26 6.56 3.04 7.01
CA ILE A 26 6.68 2.26 5.77
C ILE A 26 5.78 2.86 4.70
N VAL A 27 4.50 3.09 4.99
CA VAL A 27 3.53 3.63 4.02
C VAL A 27 3.95 5.02 3.55
N ASN A 28 4.36 5.92 4.44
CA ASN A 28 4.80 7.26 4.05
C ASN A 28 6.04 7.26 3.15
N ARG A 29 6.96 6.30 3.34
CA ARG A 29 8.15 6.16 2.47
C ARG A 29 7.77 5.62 1.09
N VAL A 30 6.87 4.63 1.03
CA VAL A 30 6.41 4.08 -0.24
C VAL A 30 5.55 5.10 -0.99
N LEU A 31 4.64 5.79 -0.30
CA LEU A 31 3.78 6.82 -0.87
C LEU A 31 4.58 7.90 -1.61
N LYS A 32 5.67 8.39 -1.01
CA LYS A 32 6.56 9.36 -1.68
C LYS A 32 7.12 8.81 -2.99
N LYS A 33 7.60 7.57 -3.00
CA LYS A 33 8.12 6.93 -4.22
C LYS A 33 7.04 6.72 -5.28
N VAL A 34 5.82 6.39 -4.87
CA VAL A 34 4.68 6.23 -5.78
C VAL A 34 4.29 7.58 -6.39
N ILE A 35 4.29 8.66 -5.59
CA ILE A 35 4.07 10.03 -6.09
C ILE A 35 5.17 10.43 -7.07
N ASP A 36 6.44 10.13 -6.78
CA ASP A 36 7.56 10.43 -7.69
C ASP A 36 7.47 9.65 -9.01
N ALA A 37 6.84 8.47 -8.99
CA ALA A 37 6.58 7.66 -10.18
C ALA A 37 5.38 8.15 -11.01
N CYS A 38 4.54 9.06 -10.48
CA CYS A 38 3.40 9.64 -11.18
C CYS A 38 3.84 10.75 -12.16
N VAL A 39 4.49 10.34 -13.25
CA VAL A 39 4.96 11.24 -14.32
C VAL A 39 4.06 11.12 -15.57
N PRO A 40 4.05 12.14 -16.46
CA PRO A 40 3.34 12.03 -17.73
C PRO A 40 3.76 10.79 -18.51
N ASP A 41 2.79 10.18 -19.18
CA ASP A 41 2.90 8.93 -19.95
C ASP A 41 3.22 7.66 -19.12
N ALA A 42 3.35 7.77 -17.79
CA ALA A 42 3.50 6.61 -16.93
C ALA A 42 2.21 5.78 -16.90
N SER A 43 2.35 4.46 -17.03
CA SER A 43 1.22 3.53 -16.93
C SER A 43 0.77 3.39 -15.49
N VAL A 44 -0.52 3.62 -15.24
CA VAL A 44 -1.11 3.48 -13.91
C VAL A 44 -0.91 2.07 -13.33
N ARG A 45 -1.00 1.02 -14.15
CA ARG A 45 -0.74 -0.36 -13.69
C ARG A 45 0.66 -0.52 -13.14
N GLN A 46 1.66 -0.04 -13.88
CA GLN A 46 3.07 -0.17 -13.46
C GLN A 46 3.32 0.56 -12.14
N ILE A 47 2.65 1.69 -11.91
CA ILE A 47 2.72 2.43 -10.65
C ILE A 47 2.09 1.62 -9.50
N CYS A 48 0.92 1.01 -9.71
CA CYS A 48 0.28 0.14 -8.72
C CYS A 48 1.18 -1.07 -8.35
N GLU A 49 1.69 -1.78 -9.36
CA GLU A 49 2.59 -2.92 -9.16
C GLU A 49 3.88 -2.53 -8.44
N PHE A 50 4.44 -1.37 -8.78
CA PHE A 50 5.60 -0.81 -8.13
C PHE A 50 5.35 -0.52 -6.65
N GLY A 51 4.21 0.11 -6.32
CA GLY A 51 3.82 0.38 -4.94
C GLY A 51 3.66 -0.90 -4.11
N ASP A 52 2.96 -1.89 -4.64
CA ASP A 52 2.73 -3.18 -3.96
C ASP A 52 4.03 -3.97 -3.75
N SER A 53 4.91 -3.96 -4.75
CA SER A 53 6.23 -4.57 -4.65
C SER A 53 7.06 -3.94 -3.52
N LEU A 54 7.09 -2.60 -3.44
CA LEU A 54 7.79 -1.89 -2.39
C LEU A 54 7.20 -2.11 -0.99
N LEU A 55 5.86 -2.17 -0.87
CA LEU A 55 5.20 -2.47 0.41
C LEU A 55 5.57 -3.87 0.90
N ASN A 56 5.52 -4.88 0.01
CA ASN A 56 5.94 -6.23 0.35
C ASN A 56 7.42 -6.29 0.74
N GLU A 57 8.28 -5.58 0.01
CA GLU A 57 9.71 -5.53 0.31
C GLU A 57 9.97 -4.91 1.70
N GLU A 58 9.40 -3.74 2.00
CA GLU A 58 9.61 -3.05 3.28
C GLU A 58 9.00 -3.80 4.46
N THR A 59 7.82 -4.39 4.30
CA THR A 59 7.18 -5.19 5.36
C THR A 59 7.92 -6.50 5.63
N SER A 60 8.60 -7.08 4.63
CA SER A 60 9.45 -8.26 4.83
C SER A 60 10.69 -7.98 5.69
N LYS A 61 11.16 -6.73 5.73
CA LYS A 61 12.37 -6.32 6.47
C LYS A 61 12.15 -6.23 7.98
N VAL A 62 10.93 -5.99 8.43
CA VAL A 62 10.56 -5.82 9.85
C VAL A 62 10.03 -7.11 10.47
N PHE A 63 10.11 -7.27 11.79
CA PHE A 63 9.54 -8.42 12.52
C PHE A 63 9.91 -9.81 11.94
N LYS A 64 11.15 -10.02 11.49
CA LYS A 64 11.58 -11.30 10.86
C LYS A 64 11.60 -12.49 11.82
N LYS A 65 11.72 -12.24 13.13
CA LYS A 65 11.76 -13.28 14.17
C LYS A 65 10.36 -13.76 14.57
N GLU A 66 9.32 -12.96 14.33
CA GLU A 66 7.93 -13.31 14.63
C GLU A 66 7.30 -13.99 13.40
N LYS A 67 7.49 -15.32 13.29
CA LYS A 67 7.04 -16.09 12.12
C LYS A 67 5.50 -16.14 11.96
N GLU A 68 4.77 -16.03 13.07
CA GLU A 68 3.30 -16.06 13.07
C GLU A 68 2.67 -14.68 12.87
N LEU A 69 3.48 -13.61 12.84
CA LEU A 69 2.99 -12.26 12.65
C LEU A 69 2.56 -12.05 11.19
N ARG A 70 1.27 -11.79 10.99
CA ARG A 70 0.74 -11.33 9.71
C ARG A 70 1.19 -9.89 9.44
N LYS A 71 1.84 -9.68 8.30
CA LYS A 71 2.32 -8.38 7.83
C LYS A 71 2.34 -8.39 6.31
N GLY A 72 2.15 -7.24 5.70
CA GLY A 72 2.07 -7.10 4.25
C GLY A 72 1.12 -5.96 3.88
N ILE A 73 0.49 -6.10 2.71
CA ILE A 73 -0.45 -5.13 2.16
C ILE A 73 -1.79 -5.25 2.88
N ALA A 74 -2.23 -4.16 3.50
CA ALA A 74 -3.57 -4.06 4.09
C ALA A 74 -4.61 -3.58 3.05
N PHE A 75 -4.18 -2.73 2.12
CA PHE A 75 -4.98 -2.22 1.01
C PHE A 75 -4.05 -2.05 -0.20
N PRO A 76 -4.41 -2.55 -1.40
CA PRO A 76 -3.55 -2.49 -2.58
C PRO A 76 -3.33 -1.06 -3.05
N THR A 77 -2.22 -0.81 -3.71
CA THR A 77 -1.91 0.50 -4.29
C THR A 77 -2.97 0.84 -5.33
N CYS A 78 -3.68 1.95 -5.14
CA CYS A 78 -4.73 2.41 -6.06
C CYS A 78 -4.40 3.79 -6.59
N ILE A 79 -4.56 4.01 -7.89
CA ILE A 79 -4.27 5.29 -8.54
C ILE A 79 -5.51 5.75 -9.29
N SER A 80 -6.29 6.63 -8.67
CA SER A 80 -7.58 7.07 -9.20
C SER A 80 -7.46 8.46 -9.85
N VAL A 81 -7.63 8.52 -11.17
CA VAL A 81 -7.39 9.73 -11.97
C VAL A 81 -8.68 10.50 -12.23
N ASN A 82 -8.65 11.84 -12.09
CA ASN A 82 -9.74 12.77 -12.42
C ASN A 82 -11.09 12.35 -11.81
N ASN A 83 -12.05 11.97 -12.66
CA ASN A 83 -13.41 11.59 -12.29
C ASN A 83 -13.51 10.22 -11.60
N CYS A 84 -12.46 9.40 -11.65
CA CYS A 84 -12.40 8.15 -10.89
C CYS A 84 -12.31 8.49 -9.40
N ILE A 85 -13.26 8.00 -8.60
CA ILE A 85 -13.39 8.36 -7.18
C ILE A 85 -12.33 7.64 -6.34
N CYS A 86 -12.30 6.30 -6.40
CA CYS A 86 -11.40 5.46 -5.61
C CYS A 86 -11.26 4.06 -6.21
N HIS A 87 -10.33 3.27 -5.64
CA HIS A 87 -10.16 1.83 -5.87
C HIS A 87 -9.75 1.41 -7.29
N TYR A 88 -9.11 2.30 -8.04
CA TYR A 88 -8.54 1.93 -9.34
C TYR A 88 -7.18 1.24 -9.18
N SER A 89 -7.19 -0.08 -9.23
CA SER A 89 -6.00 -0.95 -9.23
C SER A 89 -6.16 -1.99 -10.35
N PRO A 90 -5.78 -1.63 -11.60
CA PRO A 90 -6.16 -2.40 -12.77
C PRO A 90 -5.37 -3.71 -12.90
N LEU A 91 -6.00 -4.73 -13.48
CA LEU A 91 -5.41 -6.07 -13.64
C LEU A 91 -4.58 -6.18 -14.93
N GLU A 92 -3.64 -7.13 -14.97
CA GLU A 92 -2.83 -7.38 -16.18
C GLU A 92 -3.67 -7.87 -17.37
N SER A 93 -4.77 -8.59 -17.09
CA SER A 93 -5.70 -9.11 -18.10
C SER A 93 -6.61 -8.06 -18.72
N GLU A 94 -6.65 -6.83 -18.17
CA GLU A 94 -7.48 -5.75 -18.71
C GLU A 94 -6.75 -5.03 -19.87
N PRO A 95 -7.45 -4.70 -20.98
CA PRO A 95 -6.84 -4.06 -22.14
C PRO A 95 -6.30 -2.65 -21.82
N GLU A 96 -5.35 -2.22 -22.66
CA GLU A 96 -4.39 -1.12 -22.51
C GLU A 96 -4.72 -0.03 -21.48
N GLN A 97 -3.86 0.04 -20.48
CA GLN A 97 -4.01 0.82 -19.26
C GLN A 97 -3.90 2.32 -19.45
N LEU A 98 -4.68 3.02 -18.64
CA LEU A 98 -4.62 4.46 -18.42
C LEU A 98 -3.18 4.93 -18.19
N ASN A 99 -2.66 5.77 -19.09
CA ASN A 99 -1.42 6.49 -18.89
C ASN A 99 -1.73 7.90 -18.36
N LEU A 100 -0.94 8.34 -17.39
CA LEU A 100 -1.09 9.67 -16.79
C LEU A 100 -0.81 10.76 -17.81
N LYS A 101 -1.58 11.84 -17.78
CA LYS A 101 -1.37 13.02 -18.62
C LYS A 101 -0.99 14.22 -17.78
N ASN A 102 -0.25 15.14 -18.39
CA ASN A 102 0.06 16.41 -17.73
C ASN A 102 -1.24 17.17 -17.40
N GLY A 103 -1.36 17.63 -16.16
CA GLY A 103 -2.56 18.29 -15.64
C GLY A 103 -3.62 17.36 -15.04
N ASP A 104 -3.41 16.04 -15.04
CA ASP A 104 -4.32 15.12 -14.35
C ASP A 104 -4.28 15.28 -12.82
N VAL A 105 -5.45 15.19 -12.20
CA VAL A 105 -5.56 15.08 -10.73
C VAL A 105 -5.52 13.62 -10.34
N VAL A 106 -4.41 13.21 -9.73
CA VAL A 106 -4.15 11.82 -9.34
C VAL A 106 -4.36 11.64 -7.83
N LYS A 107 -5.13 10.62 -7.47
CA LYS A 107 -5.37 10.21 -6.08
C LYS A 107 -4.64 8.90 -5.85
N VAL A 108 -3.73 8.89 -4.88
CA VAL A 108 -2.90 7.75 -4.46
C VAL A 108 -3.34 7.27 -3.09
#